data_AF-A0A7S4R9Q6-F1
#
_entry.id   AF-A0A7S4R9Q6-F1
#
_cell.length_a   1.000
_cell.length_b   1.000
_cell.length_c   1.000
_cell.angle_alpha   90.00
_cell.angle_beta   90.00
_cell.angle_gamma   90.00
#
_symmetry.space_group_name_H-M   'P 1'
#
loop_
_entity.id
_entity.type
_entity.pdbx_description
1 polymer ?
#
loop_
_entity_poly.entity_id
_entity_poly.type
_entity_poly.pdbx_seq_one_letter_code
_entity_poly.pdbx_strand_id
1 'polypeptide(L)'
;MRPIPATRALAVLSGDGTLDGWSLDRGALVGRWQLQGGRYTAMCNKGSQLYFARQGEDGPVLERSPLPAALATRGGEESAAGGRRMASRPAGFLSSLFV
;
A
#
# COMPACT_ATOMS: atom_id res chain seq x y z
N MET A 1 5.05 -16.84 -18.98
CA MET A 1 3.65 -16.40 -18.81
C MET A 1 3.67 -14.96 -18.31
N ARG A 2 2.98 -14.01 -18.94
CA ARG A 2 2.96 -12.60 -18.49
C ARG A 2 1.82 -12.40 -17.48
N PRO A 3 2.04 -11.79 -16.30
CA PRO A 3 0.96 -11.47 -15.36
C PRO A 3 -0.04 -10.51 -16.01
N ILE A 4 -1.33 -10.81 -15.88
CA ILE A 4 -2.40 -9.89 -16.31
C ILE A 4 -2.68 -8.96 -15.12
N PRO A 5 -2.48 -7.64 -15.25
CA PRO A 5 -2.75 -6.70 -14.16
C PRO A 5 -4.26 -6.64 -13.85
N ALA A 6 -4.62 -6.53 -12.57
CA ALA A 6 -6.01 -6.36 -12.15
C ALA A 6 -6.48 -4.90 -12.39
N THR A 7 -7.78 -4.69 -12.61
CA THR A 7 -8.32 -3.31 -12.63
C THR A 7 -8.53 -2.80 -11.22
N ARG A 8 -8.92 -3.70 -10.31
CA ARG A 8 -8.93 -3.47 -8.86
C ARG A 8 -8.20 -4.60 -8.15
N ALA A 9 -7.28 -4.24 -7.27
CA ALA A 9 -6.47 -5.16 -6.53
C ALA A 9 -6.59 -4.93 -5.02
N LEU A 10 -6.45 -6.00 -4.25
CA LEU A 10 -6.27 -5.96 -2.79
C LEU A 10 -4.94 -6.63 -2.47
N ALA A 11 -4.14 -5.96 -1.65
CA ALA A 11 -2.92 -6.52 -1.06
C ALA A 11 -3.17 -6.77 0.43
N VAL A 12 -2.90 -7.97 0.90
CA VAL A 12 -3.07 -8.38 2.30
C VAL A 12 -1.71 -8.76 2.85
N LEU A 13 -1.26 -8.04 3.87
CA LEU A 13 -0.05 -8.38 4.63
C LEU A 13 -0.43 -9.27 5.82
N SER A 14 0.17 -10.45 5.88
CA SER A 14 0.03 -11.37 7.00
C SER A 14 1.18 -11.20 8.00
N GLY A 15 0.92 -11.50 9.28
CA GLY A 15 1.90 -11.32 10.35
C GLY A 15 3.14 -12.22 10.28
N ASP A 16 3.16 -13.20 9.37
CA ASP A 16 4.30 -14.06 9.04
C ASP A 16 5.20 -13.46 7.94
N GLY A 17 4.90 -12.26 7.45
CA GLY A 17 5.63 -11.61 6.36
C GLY A 17 5.18 -12.06 4.97
N THR A 18 4.07 -12.77 4.86
CA THR A 18 3.45 -13.11 3.57
C THR A 18 2.63 -11.94 3.05
N LEU A 19 2.86 -11.56 1.79
CA LEU A 19 2.01 -10.64 1.04
C LEU A 19 1.15 -11.42 0.05
N ASP A 20 -0.17 -11.39 0.24
CA ASP A 20 -1.13 -11.95 -0.69
C ASP A 20 -1.73 -10.86 -1.58
N GLY A 21 -1.77 -11.15 -2.87
CA GLY A 21 -2.36 -10.30 -3.88
C GLY A 21 -3.64 -10.89 -4.41
N TRP A 22 -4.70 -10.11 -4.44
CA TRP A 22 -6.01 -10.52 -4.93
C TRP A 22 -6.51 -9.61 -6.04
N SER A 23 -7.06 -10.22 -7.09
CA SER A 23 -7.90 -9.52 -8.07
C SER A 23 -9.30 -9.44 -7.51
N LEU A 24 -9.77 -8.22 -7.25
CA LEU A 24 -11.13 -8.01 -6.75
C LEU A 24 -12.18 -8.21 -7.85
N ASP A 25 -11.79 -8.06 -9.11
CA ASP A 25 -12.67 -8.27 -10.26
C ASP A 25 -13.08 -9.74 -10.42
N ARG A 26 -12.15 -10.65 -10.09
CA ARG A 26 -12.35 -12.11 -10.23
C ARG A 26 -12.54 -12.83 -8.91
N GLY A 27 -12.35 -12.14 -7.78
CA GLY A 27 -12.31 -12.76 -6.46
C GLY A 27 -11.22 -13.84 -6.33
N ALA A 28 -10.08 -13.65 -7.00
CA ALA A 28 -9.05 -14.68 -7.14
C ALA A 28 -7.66 -14.21 -6.71
N LEU A 29 -6.89 -15.10 -6.09
CA LEU A 29 -5.49 -14.86 -5.75
C LEU A 29 -4.68 -14.68 -7.05
N VAL A 30 -3.99 -13.55 -7.18
CA VAL A 30 -3.10 -13.26 -8.31
C VAL A 30 -1.65 -13.57 -8.00
N GLY A 31 -1.28 -13.63 -6.72
CA GLY A 31 0.06 -14.00 -6.30
C GLY A 31 0.22 -14.00 -4.79
N ARG A 32 1.27 -14.69 -4.35
CA ARG A 32 1.75 -14.73 -2.97
C ARG A 32 3.25 -14.48 -2.99
N TRP A 33 3.72 -13.54 -2.18
CA TRP A 33 5.13 -13.17 -2.10
C TRP A 33 5.61 -13.22 -0.65
N GLN A 34 6.76 -13.86 -0.44
CA GLN A 34 7.44 -13.81 0.85
C GLN A 34 8.29 -12.55 0.93
N LEU A 35 8.03 -11.69 1.90
CA LEU A 35 8.82 -10.48 2.11
C LEU A 35 10.11 -10.81 2.88
N GLN A 36 11.22 -10.21 2.44
CA GLN A 36 12.52 -10.34 3.11
C GLN A 36 12.59 -9.35 4.26
N GLY A 37 12.81 -9.82 5.49
CA GLY A 37 12.81 -8.96 6.68
C GLY A 37 11.89 -9.45 7.80
N GLY A 38 11.05 -10.44 7.50
CA GLY A 38 10.26 -11.16 8.50
C GLY A 38 8.91 -10.53 8.78
N ARG A 39 8.57 -10.35 10.06
CA ARG A 39 7.24 -9.95 10.52
C ARG A 39 7.05 -8.44 10.43
N TYR A 40 6.27 -7.98 9.46
CA TYR A 40 5.84 -6.59 9.34
C TYR A 40 4.53 -6.36 10.08
N THR A 41 4.35 -5.16 10.62
CA THR A 41 3.17 -4.78 11.41
C THR A 41 2.25 -3.82 10.66
N ALA A 42 2.76 -3.12 9.65
CA ALA A 42 1.97 -2.23 8.82
C ALA A 42 2.47 -2.21 7.37
N MET A 43 1.55 -1.88 6.47
CA MET A 43 1.81 -1.66 5.05
C MET A 43 1.03 -0.45 4.56
N CYS A 44 1.63 0.33 3.67
CA CYS A 44 0.91 1.32 2.87
C CYS A 44 1.42 1.32 1.42
N ASN A 45 0.63 1.89 0.51
CA ASN A 45 1.02 2.05 -0.89
C ASN A 45 1.11 3.54 -1.26
N LYS A 46 2.02 3.86 -2.18
CA LYS A 46 2.08 5.19 -2.82
C LYS A 46 2.53 5.01 -4.26
N GLY A 47 1.64 5.27 -5.21
CA GLY A 47 1.90 5.05 -6.63
C GLY A 47 2.29 3.60 -6.91
N SER A 48 3.47 3.39 -7.47
CA SER A 48 4.03 2.07 -7.81
C SER A 48 4.90 1.45 -6.70
N GLN A 49 4.83 1.96 -5.48
CA GLN A 49 5.65 1.49 -4.35
C GLN A 49 4.77 1.00 -3.19
N LEU A 50 5.24 -0.07 -2.55
CA LEU A 50 4.78 -0.54 -1.26
C LEU A 50 5.80 -0.17 -0.19
N TYR A 51 5.29 0.25 0.96
CA TYR A 51 6.08 0.53 2.16
C TYR A 51 5.65 -0.43 3.25
N PHE A 52 6.61 -0.99 3.96
CA PHE A 52 6.39 -1.92 5.05
C PHE A 52 7.10 -1.44 6.30
N ALA A 53 6.40 -1.44 7.42
CA ALA A 53 6.97 -1.09 8.72
C ALA A 53 7.06 -2.33 9.60
N ARG A 54 8.17 -2.44 10.35
CA ARG A 54 8.34 -3.43 11.42
C ARG A 54 9.14 -2.83 12.57
N GLN A 55 9.16 -3.54 13.69
CA GLN A 55 10.09 -3.26 14.78
C GLN A 55 11.42 -3.97 14.52
N GLY A 56 12.52 -3.21 14.45
CA GLY A 56 13.89 -3.73 14.49
C GLY A 56 14.51 -3.58 15.88
N GLU A 57 15.75 -4.06 16.05
CA GLU A 57 16.49 -3.99 17.31
C GLU A 57 16.74 -2.54 17.75
N ASP A 58 17.09 -1.67 16.81
CA ASP A 58 17.40 -0.25 17.08
C ASP A 58 16.19 0.69 16.98
N GLY A 59 14.99 0.16 16.72
CA GLY A 59 13.78 0.97 16.56
C GLY A 59 12.93 0.60 15.35
N PRO A 60 11.96 1.46 14.96
CA PRO A 60 11.09 1.21 13.81
C PRO A 60 11.89 1.24 12.51
N VAL A 61 11.70 0.24 11.66
CA VAL A 61 12.34 0.14 10.35
C VAL A 61 11.28 0.22 9.26
N LEU A 62 11.52 1.10 8.28
CA LEU A 62 10.68 1.28 7.11
C LEU A 62 11.41 0.76 5.87
N GLU A 63 10.79 -0.17 5.17
CA GLU A 63 11.31 -0.74 3.93
C GLU A 63 10.39 -0.42 2.76
N ARG A 64 10.97 -0.35 1.57
CA ARG A 64 10.22 -0.07 0.33
C ARG A 64 10.46 -1.19 -0.67
N SER A 65 9.42 -1.52 -1.42
CA SER A 65 9.50 -2.46 -2.53
C SER A 65 8.63 -1.99 -3.69
N PRO A 66 9.01 -2.25 -4.95
CA PRO A 66 8.12 -2.05 -6.08
C PRO A 66 6.82 -2.84 -5.90
N LEU A 67 5.69 -2.23 -6.27
CA LEU A 67 4.41 -2.91 -6.35
C LEU A 67 4.51 -4.04 -7.39
N PRO A 68 4.20 -5.31 -7.03
CA PRO A 68 4.20 -6.39 -8.01
C PRO A 68 3.30 -6.08 -9.20
N ALA A 69 3.79 -6.32 -10.42
CA ALA A 69 3.07 -5.98 -11.65
C ALA A 69 1.66 -6.61 -11.75
N ALA A 70 1.43 -7.76 -11.09
CA ALA A 70 0.12 -8.39 -11.00
C ALA A 70 -0.92 -7.56 -10.24
N LEU A 71 -0.47 -6.69 -9.33
CA LEU A 71 -1.30 -5.80 -8.50
C LEU A 71 -1.40 -4.38 -9.04
N ALA A 72 -0.59 -4.02 -10.04
CA ALA A 72 -0.63 -2.69 -10.63
C ALA A 72 -1.99 -2.48 -11.33
N THR A 73 -2.77 -1.53 -10.84
CA THR A 73 -4.03 -1.15 -11.50
C THR A 73 -3.74 -0.31 -12.73
N ARG A 74 -4.42 -0.58 -13.85
CA ARG A 74 -4.28 0.20 -15.09
C ARG A 74 -4.75 1.66 -15.00
N GLY A 75 -5.30 2.12 -13.87
CA GLY A 75 -5.94 3.44 -13.73
C GLY A 75 -5.20 4.44 -12.85
N GLY A 76 -3.87 4.34 -12.73
CA GLY A 76 -3.06 5.21 -11.87
C GLY A 76 -2.29 6.30 -12.61
N GLU A 77 -2.81 6.85 -13.71
CA GLU A 77 -2.37 8.17 -14.15
C GLU A 77 -2.96 9.19 -13.19
N GLU A 78 -2.07 9.73 -12.37
CA GLU A 78 -2.27 10.89 -11.52
C GLU A 78 -3.17 11.90 -12.22
N SER A 79 -4.37 12.08 -11.67
CA SER A 79 -5.36 13.04 -12.15
C SER A 79 -4.81 14.45 -11.93
N ALA A 80 -3.95 14.88 -12.85
CA ALA A 80 -3.53 16.26 -13.04
C ALA A 80 -4.70 17.03 -13.65
N ALA A 81 -5.78 17.20 -12.89
CA ALA A 81 -6.92 18.02 -13.27
C ALA A 81 -7.65 18.49 -12.01
N GLY A 82 -7.07 19.46 -11.31
CA GLY A 82 -7.69 20.00 -10.11
C GLY A 82 -6.95 21.17 -9.49
N GLY A 83 -6.51 22.14 -10.29
CA GLY A 83 -6.11 23.45 -9.79
C GLY A 83 -7.30 24.14 -9.12
N ARG A 84 -7.55 23.83 -7.84
CA ARG A 84 -8.44 24.60 -6.98
C ARG A 84 -7.60 25.51 -6.10
N ARG A 85 -7.76 26.81 -6.39
CA ARG A 85 -7.33 27.95 -5.59
C ARG A 85 -7.50 27.68 -4.09
N MET A 86 -6.37 27.75 -3.39
CA MET A 86 -6.16 28.46 -2.14
C MET A 86 -7.44 29.10 -1.55
N ALA A 87 -7.97 28.47 -0.49
CA ALA A 87 -8.78 29.16 0.50
C ALA A 87 -8.18 28.84 1.88
N SER A 88 -7.75 29.91 2.53
CA SER A 88 -7.15 30.05 3.85
C SER A 88 -7.76 29.19 4.96
N ARG A 89 -6.88 28.65 5.81
CA ARG A 89 -7.20 28.09 7.14
C ARG A 89 -8.04 29.08 7.96
N PRO A 90 -8.95 28.59 8.81
CA PRO A 90 -9.05 29.06 10.17
C PRO A 90 -8.55 28.01 11.16
N ALA A 91 -8.09 28.52 12.30
CA ALA A 91 -7.47 27.80 13.39
C ALA A 91 -8.46 26.92 14.18
N GLY A 92 -7.93 25.88 14.82
CA GLY A 92 -8.53 25.20 15.97
C GLY A 92 -9.38 23.98 15.63
N PHE A 93 -8.92 22.79 16.04
CA PHE A 93 -9.58 22.00 17.09
C PHE A 93 -8.66 20.82 17.44
N LEU A 94 -8.18 20.81 18.69
CA LEU A 94 -7.58 19.66 19.35
C LEU A 94 -8.67 18.59 19.54
N SER A 95 -8.33 17.32 19.33
CA SER A 95 -8.71 16.23 20.25
C SER A 95 -7.95 14.95 19.90
N SER A 96 -7.12 14.55 20.85
CA SER A 96 -6.62 13.19 21.05
C SER A 96 -7.79 12.21 21.20
N LEU A 97 -7.64 10.99 20.69
CA LEU A 97 -7.95 9.76 21.44
C LEU A 97 -7.31 8.58 20.69
N PHE A 98 -6.21 8.08 21.23
CA PHE A 98 -5.87 6.67 21.10
C PHE A 98 -6.71 5.92 22.13
N VAL A 99 -7.45 4.92 21.67
CA VAL A 99 -7.95 3.81 22.50
C VAL A 99 -7.07 2.62 22.18
#